data_AF-A0A847FB52-F1
#
_entry.id   AF-A0A847FB52-F1
#
_cell.length_a   1.000
_cell.length_b   1.000
_cell.length_c   1.000
_cell.angle_alpha   90.00
_cell.angle_beta   90.00
_cell.angle_gamma   90.00
#
_symmetry.space_group_name_H-M   'P 1'
#
loop_
_entity.id
_entity.type
_entity.pdbx_description
1 polymer ?
#
loop_
_entity_poly.entity_id
_entity_poly.type
_entity_poly.pdbx_seq_one_letter_code
_entity_poly.pdbx_strand_id
1 'polypeptide(L)' 'AIIAGYGAGAWDSIEETARKFAKIDQIYEPNPENRQVYDRLLKKYDLFIEATRGYTEELSRLD' A
#
# COMPACT_ATOMS: atom_id res chain seq x y z
N ALA A 1 -18.49 1.43 -9.59
CA ALA A 1 -19.30 2.33 -10.44
C ALA A 1 -18.53 2.82 -11.68
N ILE A 2 -17.37 3.47 -11.51
CA ILE A 2 -16.58 4.05 -12.63
C ILE A 2 -16.23 3.01 -13.71
N ILE A 3 -15.64 1.87 -13.32
CA ILE A 3 -15.26 0.79 -14.26
C ILE A 3 -16.48 0.19 -14.98
N ALA A 4 -17.59 0.02 -14.24
CA ALA A 4 -18.81 -0.53 -14.79
C ALA A 4 -19.47 0.40 -15.81
N GLY A 5 -19.44 1.72 -15.59
CA GLY A 5 -20.01 2.67 -16.56
C GLY A 5 -19.15 2.89 -17.80
N TYR A 6 -17.83 2.72 -17.70
CA TYR A 6 -16.98 2.63 -18.89
C TYR A 6 -17.34 1.38 -19.72
N GLY A 7 -17.45 0.22 -19.08
CA GLY A 7 -17.85 -1.03 -19.77
C GLY A 7 -19.24 -1.00 -20.38
N ALA A 8 -20.15 -0.17 -19.85
CA ALA A 8 -21.50 0.04 -20.39
C ALA A 8 -21.57 1.15 -21.46
N GLY A 9 -20.45 1.80 -21.81
CA GLY A 9 -20.40 2.89 -22.79
C GLY A 9 -20.98 4.23 -22.29
N ALA A 10 -21.20 4.37 -20.98
CA ALA A 10 -21.68 5.63 -20.40
C ALA A 10 -20.56 6.69 -20.31
N TRP A 11 -19.30 6.25 -20.31
CA TRP A 11 -18.13 7.11 -20.31
C TRP A 11 -17.02 6.52 -21.18
N ASP A 12 -16.34 7.38 -21.93
CA ASP A 12 -15.31 6.97 -22.91
C ASP A 12 -13.90 6.85 -22.33
N SER A 13 -13.71 7.24 -21.07
CA SER A 13 -12.40 7.18 -20.39
C SER A 13 -12.53 6.95 -18.89
N ILE A 14 -11.86 5.91 -18.40
CA ILE A 14 -11.77 5.62 -16.96
C ILE A 14 -10.99 6.73 -16.24
N GLU A 15 -9.91 7.25 -16.84
CA GLU A 15 -9.08 8.28 -16.23
C GLU A 15 -9.88 9.58 -16.02
N GLU A 16 -10.56 10.05 -17.07
CA GLU A 16 -11.34 11.29 -17.00
C GLU A 16 -12.50 11.14 -16.00
N THR A 17 -13.14 9.98 -15.98
CA THR A 17 -14.23 9.68 -15.04
C THR A 17 -13.69 9.63 -13.60
N ALA A 18 -12.54 9.01 -13.36
CA ALA A 18 -11.90 9.00 -12.05
C ALA A 18 -11.56 10.40 -11.57
N ARG A 19 -11.01 11.27 -12.43
CA ARG A 19 -10.71 12.67 -12.09
C ARG A 19 -11.96 13.49 -11.73
N LYS A 20 -13.10 13.21 -12.37
CA LYS A 20 -14.37 13.92 -12.11
C LYS A 20 -15.09 13.44 -10.84
N PHE A 21 -15.06 12.14 -10.57
CA PHE A 21 -15.90 11.53 -9.54
C PHE A 21 -15.14 11.13 -8.26
N ALA A 22 -13.85 10.84 -8.34
CA ALA A 22 -13.07 10.52 -7.15
C ALA A 22 -12.86 11.78 -6.32
N LYS A 23 -13.12 11.66 -5.01
CA LYS A 23 -12.84 12.71 -4.03
C LYS A 23 -11.80 12.19 -3.06
N ILE A 24 -10.74 12.98 -2.87
CA ILE A 24 -9.75 12.72 -1.83
C ILE A 24 -10.33 13.27 -0.54
N ASP A 25 -10.59 12.38 0.42
CA ASP A 25 -11.12 12.75 1.73
C ASP A 25 -10.00 13.26 2.66
N GLN A 26 -8.86 12.58 2.65
CA GLN A 26 -7.73 12.92 3.50
C GLN A 26 -6.40 12.55 2.84
N ILE A 27 -5.37 13.36 3.15
CA ILE A 27 -3.97 13.10 2.79
C ILE A 27 -3.16 13.04 4.08
N TYR A 28 -2.34 12.01 4.23
CA TYR A 28 -1.41 11.86 5.35
C TYR A 28 -0.01 12.20 4.87
N GLU A 29 0.47 13.37 5.26
CA GLU A 29 1.82 13.80 4.93
C GLU A 29 2.84 13.12 5.84
N PRO A 30 4.02 12.70 5.33
CA PRO A 30 5.07 12.13 6.16
C PRO A 30 5.52 13.14 7.23
N ASN A 31 5.54 12.74 8.50
CA ASN A 31 6.22 13.51 9.53
C ASN A 31 7.75 13.30 9.38
N PRO A 32 8.54 14.34 9.01
CA PRO A 32 9.97 14.20 8.77
C PRO A 32 10.75 13.75 10.01
N GLU A 33 10.28 14.08 11.21
CA GLU A 33 10.91 13.70 12.48
C GLU A 33 10.92 12.19 12.68
N ASN A 34 9.90 11.50 12.16
CA ASN A 34 9.77 10.04 12.28
C ASN A 34 10.65 9.29 11.28
N ARG A 35 11.15 9.96 10.23
CA ARG A 35 11.85 9.30 9.11
C ARG A 35 13.01 8.45 9.59
N GLN A 36 13.91 9.01 10.41
CA GLN A 36 15.08 8.28 10.89
C GLN A 36 14.71 7.09 11.79
N VAL A 37 13.60 7.18 12.53
CA VAL A 37 13.11 6.09 13.37
C VAL A 37 12.66 4.94 12.48
N TYR A 38 11.84 5.22 11.46
CA TYR A 38 11.38 4.21 10.51
C TYR A 38 12.52 3.63 9.67
N ASP A 39 13.50 4.42 9.24
CA ASP A 39 14.67 3.93 8.51
C ASP A 39 15.45 2.88 9.32
N ARG A 40 15.58 3.08 10.65
CA ARG A 40 16.23 2.10 11.53
C ARG A 40 15.37 0.84 11.73
N LEU A 41 14.05 1.01 11.85
CA LEU A 41 13.14 -0.12 12.00
C LEU A 41 13.12 -0.99 10.74
N LEU A 42 13.09 -0.37 9.56
CA LEU A 42 13.14 -1.07 8.29
C LEU A 42 14.40 -1.92 8.16
N LYS A 43 15.58 -1.38 8.50
CA LYS A 43 16.84 -2.15 8.51
C LYS A 43 16.80 -3.36 9.44
N LYS A 44 16.19 -3.21 10.62
CA LYS A 44 16.03 -4.34 11.56
C LYS A 44 15.08 -5.39 11.00
N TYR A 45 14.01 -4.96 10.36
CA TYR A 45 13.06 -5.84 9.71
C TYR A 45 13.71 -6.61 8.55
N ASP A 46 14.51 -5.94 7.71
CA ASP A 46 15.24 -6.59 6.63
C ASP A 46 16.17 -7.68 7.16
N LEU A 47 16.96 -7.37 8.19
CA LEU A 47 17.83 -8.35 8.86
C LEU A 47 17.04 -9.52 9.44
N PHE A 48 15.89 -9.25 10.05
CA PHE A 48 15.02 -10.29 10.58
C PHE A 48 14.53 -11.20 9.45
N ILE A 49 13.98 -10.64 8.37
CA ILE A 49 13.49 -11.40 7.22
C ILE A 49 14.60 -12.22 6.56
N GLU A 50 15.81 -11.68 6.44
CA GLU A 50 16.97 -12.42 5.95
C GLU A 50 17.34 -13.60 6.86
N ALA A 51 17.40 -13.36 8.18
CA ALA A 51 17.73 -14.39 9.15
C ALA A 51 16.67 -15.50 9.25
N THR A 52 15.39 -15.16 9.06
CA THR A 52 14.28 -16.12 9.13
C THR A 52 13.92 -16.73 7.78
N ARG A 53 14.62 -16.35 6.70
CA ARG A 53 14.35 -16.89 5.37
C ARG A 53 14.53 -18.41 5.38
N GLY A 54 13.45 -19.13 5.08
CA GLY A 54 13.44 -20.61 5.06
C GLY A 54 12.90 -21.25 6.33
N TYR A 55 12.62 -20.48 7.39
CA TYR A 55 11.99 -20.95 8.63
C TYR A 55 10.55 -20.47 8.78
N THR A 56 9.94 -19.96 7.70
CA THR A 56 8.63 -19.31 7.74
C THR A 56 7.51 -20.27 8.18
N GLU A 57 7.55 -21.53 7.74
CA GLU A 57 6.57 -22.54 8.15
C GLU A 57 6.74 -22.97 9.61
N GLU A 58 7.97 -23.05 10.09
CA GLU A 58 8.29 -23.41 11.48
C GLU A 58 7.89 -22.30 12.43
N LEU A 59 8.16 -21.04 12.06
CA LEU A 59 7.77 -19.86 12.83
C LEU A 59 6.25 -19.69 12.89
N SER A 60 5.51 -20.01 11.82
CA SER A 60 4.04 -19.91 11.81
C SER A 60 3.33 -21.02 12.58
N ARG A 61 4.05 -22.05 13.07
CA ARG A 61 3.52 -23.13 13.91
C ARG A 61 3.74 -22.90 15.41
N LEU A 62 4.42 -21.81 15.79
CA LEU A 62 4.67 -21.42 17.18
C LEU A 62 3.55 -20.55 17.78
N ASP A 63 2.55 -20.18 16.97
CA ASP A 63 1.31 -19.52 17.36
C ASP A 63 0.22 -20.55 17.71
#